data_AF-A0A174EPL0-F1
#
_entry.id   AF-A0A174EPL0-F1
#
_cell.length_a   1.000
_cell.length_b   1.000
_cell.length_c   1.000
_cell.angle_alpha   90.00
_cell.angle_beta   90.00
_cell.angle_gamma   90.00
#
_symmetry.space_group_name_H-M   'P 1'
#
loop_
_entity.id
_entity.type
_entity.pdbx_description
1 polymer ?
#
loop_
_entity_poly.entity_id
_entity_poly.type
_entity_poly.pdbx_seq_one_letter_code
_entity_poly.pdbx_strand_id
1 'polypeptide(L)'
;MIKNNFSNNLKNLRINNNIKQSTLAQRLNISQGAYAKYESGQREPSFDTLLELSNIFNVSIDNLLNNSLIVKVNNICDLSIDSKIPIDISTPIDLTEKLIKKKEYYLKEKARLETVLNTHIPKRLAEIDELLDILSKNKHIDSSYLDYEYYDDDFSTYQSKIAEDTPNYIPE
;
A
#
# COMPACT_ATOMS: atom_id res chain seq x y z
N MET A 1 18.41 -11.72 14.73
CA MET A 1 18.14 -10.52 15.55
C MET A 1 17.11 -9.70 14.80
N ILE A 2 15.93 -9.45 15.37
CA ILE A 2 14.88 -8.65 14.71
C ILE A 2 15.39 -7.21 14.61
N LYS A 3 15.45 -6.66 13.40
CA LYS A 3 15.95 -5.31 13.14
C LYS A 3 14.76 -4.33 13.16
N ASN A 4 14.63 -3.56 14.24
CA ASN A 4 13.60 -2.51 14.37
C ASN A 4 13.94 -1.35 13.42
N ASN A 5 13.05 -1.04 12.47
CA ASN A 5 13.22 0.03 11.47
C ASN A 5 12.37 1.28 11.78
N PHE A 6 11.80 1.36 12.98
CA PHE A 6 10.86 2.41 13.38
C PHE A 6 11.31 3.84 13.08
N SER A 7 12.51 4.22 13.52
CA SER A 7 13.01 5.58 13.36
C SER A 7 13.08 6.02 11.89
N ASN A 8 13.52 5.12 11.01
CA ASN A 8 13.59 5.34 9.57
C ASN A 8 12.18 5.43 8.95
N ASN A 9 11.29 4.52 9.33
CA ASN A 9 9.91 4.49 8.84
C ASN A 9 9.15 5.75 9.22
N LEU A 10 9.26 6.18 10.48
CA LEU A 10 8.64 7.40 10.98
C LEU A 10 9.12 8.63 10.20
N LYS A 11 10.44 8.75 9.99
CA LYS A 11 11.04 9.84 9.22
C LYS A 11 10.55 9.84 7.77
N ASN A 12 10.48 8.67 7.14
CA ASN A 12 10.02 8.52 5.75
C ASN A 12 8.54 8.92 5.62
N LEU A 13 7.67 8.42 6.50
CA LEU A 13 6.26 8.78 6.52
C LEU A 13 6.07 10.29 6.68
N ARG A 14 6.82 10.92 7.58
CA ARG A 14 6.76 12.37 7.77
C ARG A 14 7.15 13.13 6.50
N ILE A 15 8.28 12.76 5.88
CA ILE A 15 8.79 13.44 4.67
C ILE A 15 7.82 13.27 3.51
N ASN A 16 7.29 12.06 3.30
CA ASN A 16 6.36 11.77 2.21
C ASN A 16 5.03 12.52 2.33
N ASN A 17 4.60 12.81 3.57
CA ASN A 17 3.43 13.63 3.83
C ASN A 17 3.74 15.14 3.91
N ASN A 18 4.98 15.57 3.64
CA ASN A 18 5.44 16.96 3.72
C ASN A 18 5.18 17.63 5.08
N ILE A 19 5.21 16.87 6.17
CA ILE A 19 4.92 17.39 7.52
C ILE A 19 6.21 17.82 8.23
N LYS A 20 6.20 18.97 8.89
CA LYS A 20 7.33 19.42 9.74
C LYS A 20 7.34 18.64 11.05
N GLN A 21 8.53 18.41 11.61
CA GLN A 21 8.68 17.75 12.93
C GLN A 21 7.91 18.49 14.02
N SER A 22 7.90 19.83 13.99
CA SER A 22 7.15 20.66 14.94
C SER A 22 5.64 20.42 14.86
N THR A 23 5.10 20.24 13.66
CA THR A 23 3.67 19.99 13.45
C THR A 23 3.24 18.62 13.99
N LEU A 24 4.04 17.57 13.78
CA LEU A 24 3.75 16.26 14.38
C LEU A 24 3.91 16.27 15.89
N ALA A 25 4.95 16.94 16.40
CA ALA A 25 5.13 17.09 17.83
C ALA A 25 3.93 17.79 18.49
N GLN A 26 3.37 18.83 17.85
CA GLN A 26 2.15 19.48 18.31
C GLN A 26 0.94 18.54 18.30
N ARG A 27 0.75 17.75 17.23
CA ARG A 27 -0.36 16.78 17.15
C ARG A 27 -0.29 15.74 18.26
N LEU A 28 0.91 15.22 18.52
CA LEU A 28 1.19 14.23 19.57
C LEU A 28 1.31 14.85 20.97
N ASN A 29 1.10 16.16 21.12
CA ASN A 29 1.25 16.90 22.37
C ASN A 29 2.61 16.68 23.08
N ILE A 30 3.70 16.69 22.32
CA ILE A 30 5.09 16.56 22.81
C ILE A 30 5.98 17.70 22.29
N SER A 31 7.19 17.82 22.86
CA SER A 31 8.16 18.78 22.34
C SER A 31 8.74 18.32 20.99
N GLN A 32 9.12 19.27 20.13
CA GLN A 32 9.80 18.97 18.87
C GLN A 32 11.07 18.14 19.08
N GLY A 33 11.82 18.44 20.15
CA GLY A 33 13.02 17.67 20.52
C GLY A 33 12.71 16.22 20.91
N ALA A 34 11.57 15.96 21.57
CA ALA A 34 11.14 14.60 21.86
C ALA A 34 10.81 13.83 20.58
N TYR A 35 10.08 14.45 19.65
CA TYR A 35 9.77 13.86 18.35
C TYR A 35 11.06 13.59 17.53
N ALA A 36 12.00 14.53 17.52
CA ALA A 36 13.28 14.36 16.80
C ALA A 36 14.09 13.16 17.33
N LYS A 37 14.00 12.86 18.63
CA LYS A 37 14.64 11.67 19.23
C LYS A 37 14.02 10.35 18.78
N TYR A 38 12.73 10.35 18.40
CA TYR A 38 12.09 9.20 17.78
C TYR A 38 12.66 8.94 16.38
N GLU A 39 12.77 9.97 15.54
CA GLU A 39 13.31 9.84 14.17
C GLU A 39 14.81 9.52 14.13
N SER A 40 15.56 9.87 15.18
CA SER A 40 16.99 9.52 15.29
C SER A 40 17.23 8.16 15.95
N GLY A 41 16.19 7.50 16.46
CA GLY A 41 16.30 6.23 17.19
C GLY A 41 16.92 6.36 18.58
N GLN A 42 17.07 7.58 19.11
CA GLN A 42 17.59 7.84 20.45
C GLN A 42 16.56 7.58 21.55
N ARG A 43 15.26 7.56 21.19
CA ARG A 43 14.17 7.30 22.11
C ARG A 43 13.10 6.48 21.40
N GLU A 44 12.49 5.56 22.13
CA GLU A 44 11.30 4.86 21.65
C GLU A 44 10.01 5.58 22.13
N PRO A 45 8.97 5.64 21.29
CA PRO A 45 7.65 6.13 21.68
C PRO A 45 6.96 5.20 22.68
N SER A 46 5.96 5.70 23.40
CA SER A 46 5.06 4.83 24.16
C SER A 46 4.12 4.07 23.22
N PHE A 47 3.44 3.06 23.75
CA PHE A 47 2.40 2.33 23.03
C PHE A 47 1.28 3.27 22.53
N ASP A 48 0.83 4.20 23.38
CA ASP A 48 -0.21 5.17 23.00
C ASP A 48 0.28 6.09 21.87
N THR A 49 1.53 6.56 21.93
CA THR A 49 2.11 7.36 20.85
C THR A 49 2.25 6.57 19.56
N LEU A 50 2.56 5.26 19.63
CA LEU A 50 2.59 4.39 18.44
C LEU A 50 1.22 4.28 17.77
N LEU A 51 0.16 4.11 18.57
CA LEU A 51 -1.22 4.05 18.06
C LEU A 51 -1.65 5.39 17.45
N GLU A 52 -1.27 6.50 18.06
CA GLU A 52 -1.57 7.81 17.53
C GLU A 52 -0.83 8.07 16.21
N LEU A 53 0.45 7.70 16.13
CA LEU A 53 1.24 7.75 14.90
C LEU A 53 0.64 6.87 13.80
N SER A 54 0.20 5.66 14.15
CA SER A 54 -0.43 4.73 13.19
C SER A 54 -1.69 5.33 12.60
N ASN A 55 -2.50 6.00 13.43
CA ASN A 55 -3.70 6.71 12.99
C ASN A 55 -3.39 7.96 12.15
N ILE A 56 -2.41 8.78 12.55
CA ILE A 56 -2.01 9.99 11.81
C ILE A 56 -1.56 9.65 10.38
N PHE A 57 -0.82 8.56 10.23
CA PHE A 57 -0.29 8.14 8.94
C PHE A 57 -1.15 7.12 8.21
N ASN A 58 -2.26 6.68 8.82
CA ASN A 58 -3.13 5.61 8.32
C ASN A 58 -2.35 4.34 7.91
N VAL A 59 -1.48 3.87 8.81
CA VAL A 59 -0.66 2.65 8.64
C VAL A 59 -0.83 1.74 9.86
N SER A 60 -0.55 0.45 9.73
CA SER A 60 -0.49 -0.44 10.89
C SER A 60 0.77 -0.19 11.74
N ILE A 61 0.70 -0.53 13.03
CA ILE A 61 1.87 -0.48 13.92
C ILE A 61 2.98 -1.42 13.41
N ASP A 62 2.64 -2.58 12.86
CA ASP A 62 3.61 -3.50 12.25
C ASP A 62 4.39 -2.84 11.10
N ASN A 63 3.70 -2.04 10.28
CA ASN A 63 4.32 -1.27 9.20
C ASN A 63 5.24 -0.16 9.74
N LEU A 64 4.93 0.42 10.90
CA LEU A 64 5.84 1.35 11.58
C LEU A 64 7.12 0.64 12.04
N LEU A 65 7.03 -0.59 12.57
CA LEU A 65 8.15 -1.25 13.27
C LEU A 65 9.03 -2.13 12.38
N ASN A 66 8.45 -2.97 11.52
CA ASN A 66 9.14 -4.13 10.95
C ASN A 66 9.58 -3.95 9.49
N ASN A 67 8.68 -3.49 8.63
CA ASN A 67 8.99 -3.36 7.20
C ASN A 67 9.67 -2.02 6.96
N SER A 68 10.88 -2.03 6.40
CA SER A 68 11.44 -0.80 5.81
C SER A 68 10.43 -0.34 4.77
N LEU A 69 9.74 0.77 5.02
CA LEU A 69 8.67 1.30 4.17
C LEU A 69 9.27 1.77 2.84
N ILE A 70 9.63 0.82 1.98
CA ILE A 70 9.74 1.03 0.55
C ILE A 70 8.29 1.16 0.10
N VAL A 71 7.85 2.41 -0.05
CA VAL A 71 6.48 2.76 -0.40
C VAL A 71 6.08 1.98 -1.66
N LYS A 72 5.20 0.98 -1.51
CA LYS A 72 4.32 0.55 -2.59
C LYS A 72 3.42 1.73 -2.88
N VAL A 73 3.63 2.35 -4.03
CA VAL A 73 2.85 3.50 -4.48
C VAL A 73 1.46 2.99 -4.85
N ASN A 74 0.56 2.94 -3.87
CA ASN A 74 -0.82 2.49 -4.06
C ASN A 74 -1.81 3.65 -4.29
N ASN A 75 -1.32 4.87 -4.53
CA ASN A 75 -2.16 5.97 -5.03
C ASN A 75 -1.60 6.46 -6.37
N ILE A 76 -2.00 5.79 -7.46
CA ILE A 76 -1.94 6.36 -8.81
C ILE A 76 -3.19 7.24 -8.94
N CYS A 77 -3.22 8.41 -8.32
CA CYS A 77 -4.21 9.48 -8.55
C CYS A 77 -3.82 10.75 -7.79
N ASP A 78 -2.58 11.20 -7.92
CA ASP A 78 -2.26 12.64 -7.78
C ASP A 78 -0.92 12.92 -8.48
N LEU A 79 -0.98 12.92 -9.81
CA LEU A 79 0.10 13.33 -10.70
C LEU A 79 -0.20 14.71 -11.30
N SER A 80 -0.75 15.64 -10.52
CA SER A 80 -0.48 17.05 -10.79
C SER A 80 0.98 17.31 -10.44
N ILE A 81 1.85 17.17 -11.42
CA ILE A 81 3.16 17.81 -11.40
C ILE A 81 2.87 19.31 -11.45
N ASP A 82 2.63 19.92 -10.29
CA ASP A 82 2.62 21.37 -10.18
C ASP A 82 4.04 21.83 -10.55
N SER A 83 4.13 22.39 -11.74
CA SER A 83 5.33 22.82 -12.46
C SER A 83 6.04 24.03 -11.83
N LYS A 84 6.02 24.13 -10.50
CA LYS A 84 6.63 25.23 -9.72
C LYS A 84 7.40 24.72 -8.49
N ILE A 85 8.28 23.75 -8.68
CA ILE A 85 9.36 23.53 -7.71
C ILE A 85 10.65 24.10 -8.33
N PRO A 86 11.22 25.17 -7.77
CA PRO A 86 12.57 25.59 -8.11
C PRO A 86 13.53 24.49 -7.64
N ILE A 87 14.10 23.75 -8.59
CA ILE A 87 15.09 22.71 -8.32
C ILE A 87 16.43 23.41 -8.18
N ASP A 88 16.95 23.49 -6.96
CA ASP A 88 18.35 23.88 -6.71
C ASP A 88 19.26 22.72 -7.13
N ILE A 89 20.05 22.95 -8.18
CA ILE A 89 20.74 21.94 -8.99
C ILE A 89 22.15 21.63 -8.46
N SER A 90 22.42 21.84 -7.17
CA SER A 90 23.78 21.77 -6.64
C SER A 90 24.41 20.37 -6.58
N THR A 91 23.70 19.27 -6.86
CA THR A 91 24.32 17.93 -7.08
C THR A 91 23.53 17.05 -8.09
N PRO A 92 23.73 17.24 -9.41
CA PRO A 92 22.87 16.65 -10.47
C PRO A 92 22.91 15.11 -10.66
N ILE A 93 23.94 14.41 -10.18
CA ILE A 93 24.17 12.97 -10.46
C ILE A 93 23.28 12.04 -9.62
N ASP A 94 23.08 12.32 -8.33
CA ASP A 94 22.36 11.42 -7.42
C ASP A 94 20.83 11.42 -7.69
N LEU A 95 20.28 12.58 -8.09
CA LEU A 95 18.86 12.69 -8.39
C LEU A 95 18.50 11.99 -9.71
N THR A 96 19.35 12.09 -10.72
CA THR A 96 19.14 11.42 -12.01
C THR A 96 19.18 9.90 -11.85
N GLU A 97 20.15 9.37 -11.11
CA GLU A 97 20.22 7.94 -10.79
C GLU A 97 18.99 7.44 -10.02
N LYS A 98 18.51 8.21 -9.03
CA LYS A 98 17.29 7.88 -8.27
C LYS A 98 16.05 7.85 -9.17
N LEU A 99 15.91 8.81 -10.08
CA LEU A 99 14.81 8.87 -11.03
C LEU A 99 14.85 7.71 -12.03
N ILE A 100 16.04 7.34 -12.52
CA ILE A 100 16.23 6.18 -13.41
C ILE A 100 15.81 4.88 -12.72
N LYS A 101 16.31 4.63 -11.50
CA LYS A 101 15.92 3.44 -10.71
C LYS A 101 14.42 3.38 -10.47
N LYS A 102 13.80 4.52 -10.18
CA LYS A 102 12.34 4.61 -9.98
C LYS A 102 11.59 4.31 -11.28
N LYS A 103 12.07 4.79 -12.43
CA LYS A 103 11.50 4.48 -13.75
C LYS A 103 11.58 2.97 -14.05
N GLU A 104 12.73 2.35 -13.82
CA GLU A 104 12.95 0.92 -14.03
C GLU A 104 12.01 0.06 -13.18
N TYR A 105 11.82 0.45 -11.91
CA TYR A 105 10.87 -0.20 -11.02
C TYR A 105 9.45 -0.21 -11.60
N TYR A 106 8.94 0.94 -12.06
CA TYR A 106 7.58 1.01 -12.62
C TYR A 106 7.42 0.24 -13.92
N LEU A 107 8.45 0.19 -14.76
CA LEU A 107 8.43 -0.63 -15.97
C LEU A 107 8.33 -2.12 -15.64
N LYS A 108 9.06 -2.58 -14.63
CA LYS A 108 9.00 -3.97 -14.17
C LYS A 108 7.62 -4.31 -13.59
N GLU A 109 7.06 -3.41 -12.77
CA GLU A 109 5.74 -3.62 -12.18
C GLU A 109 4.64 -3.66 -13.25
N LYS A 110 4.71 -2.77 -14.24
CA LYS A 110 3.81 -2.78 -15.39
C LYS A 110 3.80 -4.14 -16.10
N ALA A 111 4.98 -4.70 -16.41
CA ALA A 111 5.07 -5.99 -17.08
C ALA A 111 4.46 -7.15 -16.26
N ARG A 112 4.64 -7.12 -14.94
CA ARG A 112 4.00 -8.09 -14.02
C ARG A 112 2.48 -7.98 -14.09
N LEU A 113 1.95 -6.76 -14.03
CA LEU A 113 0.51 -6.51 -14.10
C LEU A 113 -0.08 -6.94 -15.45
N GLU A 114 0.60 -6.70 -16.56
CA GLU A 114 0.19 -7.18 -17.89
C GLU A 114 0.12 -8.72 -17.94
N THR A 115 1.05 -9.41 -17.28
CA THR A 115 1.04 -10.88 -17.20
C THR A 115 -0.17 -11.39 -16.39
N VAL A 116 -0.48 -10.74 -15.27
CA VAL A 116 -1.67 -11.09 -14.47
C VAL A 116 -2.94 -10.88 -15.28
N LEU A 117 -3.06 -9.71 -15.90
CA LEU A 117 -4.27 -9.30 -16.62
C LEU A 117 -4.54 -10.18 -17.85
N ASN A 118 -3.50 -10.47 -18.63
CA ASN A 118 -3.67 -11.11 -19.94
C ASN A 118 -3.51 -12.63 -19.90
N THR A 119 -2.93 -13.19 -18.84
CA THR A 119 -2.63 -14.63 -18.78
C THR A 119 -3.30 -15.30 -17.59
N HIS A 120 -3.06 -14.80 -16.37
CA HIS A 120 -3.54 -15.49 -15.17
C HIS A 120 -5.05 -15.37 -14.98
N ILE A 121 -5.60 -14.16 -15.12
CA ILE A 121 -7.05 -13.94 -14.95
C ILE A 121 -7.86 -14.73 -15.99
N PRO A 122 -7.57 -14.66 -17.32
CA PRO A 122 -8.32 -15.42 -18.31
C PRO A 122 -8.27 -16.93 -18.09
N LYS A 123 -7.13 -17.46 -17.64
CA LYS A 123 -7.00 -18.88 -17.32
C LYS A 123 -7.92 -19.29 -16.17
N ARG A 124 -7.98 -18.50 -15.09
CA ARG A 124 -8.88 -18.77 -13.96
C ARG A 124 -10.35 -18.69 -14.36
N LEU A 125 -10.71 -17.74 -15.20
CA LEU A 125 -12.08 -17.64 -15.73
C LEU A 125 -12.45 -18.89 -16.54
N ALA A 126 -11.56 -19.35 -17.42
CA ALA A 126 -11.79 -20.58 -18.18
C ALA A 126 -11.92 -21.83 -17.30
N GLU A 127 -11.14 -21.94 -16.21
CA GLU A 127 -11.26 -23.02 -15.22
C GLU A 127 -12.63 -23.00 -14.54
N ILE A 128 -13.15 -21.81 -14.19
CA ILE A 128 -14.47 -21.66 -13.58
C ILE A 128 -15.58 -22.02 -14.58
N ASP A 129 -15.48 -21.56 -15.83
CA ASP A 129 -16.45 -21.87 -16.87
C ASP A 129 -16.55 -23.38 -17.12
N GLU A 130 -15.43 -24.09 -17.10
CA GLU A 130 -15.39 -25.55 -17.21
C GLU A 130 -16.11 -26.22 -16.03
N LEU A 131 -15.89 -25.76 -14.80
CA LEU A 131 -16.57 -26.27 -13.62
C LEU A 131 -18.08 -26.02 -13.68
N LEU A 132 -18.51 -24.84 -14.12
CA LEU A 132 -19.92 -24.50 -14.30
C LEU A 132 -20.59 -25.39 -15.34
N ASP A 133 -19.90 -25.68 -16.45
CA ASP A 133 -20.38 -26.61 -17.46
C ASP A 133 -20.56 -28.03 -16.89
N ILE A 134 -19.59 -28.53 -16.12
CA ILE A 134 -19.68 -29.83 -15.44
C ILE A 134 -20.86 -29.87 -14.47
N LEU A 135 -21.04 -28.84 -13.64
CA LEU A 135 -22.13 -28.77 -12.68
C LEU A 135 -23.50 -28.68 -13.36
N SER A 136 -23.59 -27.95 -14.48
CA SER A 136 -24.83 -27.83 -15.26
C SER A 136 -25.28 -29.16 -15.88
N LYS A 137 -24.32 -30.02 -16.25
CA LYS A 137 -24.56 -31.35 -16.82
C LYS A 137 -24.96 -32.39 -15.78
N ASN A 138 -24.55 -32.21 -14.52
CA ASN A 138 -24.83 -33.13 -13.41
C ASN A 138 -26.10 -32.77 -12.62
N LYS A 139 -27.19 -32.35 -13.29
CA LYS A 139 -28.50 -31.96 -12.68
C LYS A 139 -29.18 -33.09 -11.88
N HIS A 140 -28.63 -33.41 -10.72
CA HIS A 140 -29.25 -34.00 -9.54
C HIS A 140 -28.56 -33.45 -8.28
N ILE A 141 -28.21 -32.15 -8.30
CA ILE A 141 -27.74 -31.47 -7.09
C ILE A 141 -28.98 -30.86 -6.44
N ASP A 142 -29.30 -31.41 -5.27
CA ASP A 142 -30.43 -31.03 -4.43
C ASP A 142 -30.42 -29.51 -4.19
N SER A 143 -31.56 -28.87 -4.48
CA SER A 143 -31.75 -27.40 -4.41
C SER A 143 -31.72 -26.85 -2.98
N SER A 144 -31.42 -27.69 -1.99
CA SER A 144 -31.34 -27.34 -0.57
C SER A 144 -30.08 -26.55 -0.19
N TYR A 145 -29.13 -26.36 -1.11
CA TYR A 145 -27.92 -25.55 -0.92
C TYR A 145 -27.90 -24.21 -1.68
N LEU A 146 -28.99 -23.84 -2.37
CA LEU A 146 -29.04 -22.62 -3.20
C LEU A 146 -29.65 -21.38 -2.53
N ASP A 147 -29.89 -21.39 -1.22
CA ASP A 147 -30.23 -20.19 -0.43
C ASP A 147 -28.98 -19.35 -0.11
N TYR A 148 -28.25 -18.95 -1.14
CA TYR A 148 -27.45 -17.73 -1.06
C TYR A 148 -28.26 -16.64 -1.74
N GLU A 149 -28.91 -15.80 -0.95
CA GLU A 149 -29.48 -14.54 -1.41
C GLU A 149 -28.37 -13.80 -2.18
N TYR A 150 -28.49 -13.80 -3.50
CA TYR A 150 -27.65 -12.97 -4.35
C TYR A 150 -28.11 -11.54 -4.06
N TYR A 151 -27.36 -10.85 -3.20
CA TYR A 151 -27.56 -9.42 -3.03
C TYR A 151 -27.36 -8.81 -4.41
N ASP A 152 -28.41 -8.18 -4.94
CA ASP A 152 -28.36 -7.20 -6.03
C ASP A 152 -27.58 -5.95 -5.55
N ASP A 153 -26.40 -6.16 -4.97
CA ASP A 153 -25.45 -5.10 -4.71
C ASP A 153 -24.87 -4.72 -6.07
N ASP A 154 -25.46 -3.66 -6.60
CA ASP A 154 -25.03 -2.85 -7.74
C ASP A 154 -23.52 -3.04 -7.99
N PHE A 155 -23.13 -3.30 -9.25
CA PHE A 155 -21.76 -3.63 -9.66
C PHE A 155 -20.73 -2.57 -9.21
N SER A 156 -21.20 -1.38 -8.79
CA SER A 156 -20.40 -0.35 -8.12
C SER A 156 -19.84 -0.75 -6.74
N THR A 157 -20.50 -1.66 -6.02
CA THR A 157 -20.12 -2.11 -4.67
C THR A 157 -18.92 -3.08 -4.72
N TYR A 158 -18.82 -3.89 -5.77
CA TYR A 158 -17.65 -4.74 -6.00
C TYR A 158 -16.39 -3.93 -6.33
N GLN A 159 -16.51 -2.80 -7.03
CA GLN A 159 -15.40 -1.86 -7.21
C GLN A 159 -14.90 -1.28 -5.87
N SER A 160 -15.79 -1.15 -4.88
CA SER A 160 -15.44 -0.70 -3.52
C SER A 160 -14.75 -1.79 -2.69
N LYS A 161 -15.19 -3.05 -2.79
CA LYS A 161 -14.63 -4.18 -2.02
C LYS A 161 -13.30 -4.72 -2.55
N ILE A 162 -13.08 -4.71 -3.86
CA ILE A 162 -11.79 -5.13 -4.45
C ILE A 162 -10.68 -4.11 -4.12
N ALA A 163 -11.06 -2.85 -3.83
CA ALA A 163 -10.17 -1.82 -3.31
C ALA A 163 -9.87 -1.95 -1.80
N GLU A 164 -10.68 -2.70 -1.04
CA GLU A 164 -10.50 -2.94 0.40
C GLU A 164 -9.79 -4.27 0.72
N ASP A 165 -9.99 -5.33 -0.09
CA ASP A 165 -9.55 -6.70 0.25
C ASP A 165 -8.33 -7.24 -0.52
N THR A 166 -7.65 -6.43 -1.35
CA THR A 166 -6.36 -6.86 -1.92
C THR A 166 -5.25 -5.85 -1.69
N PRO A 167 -4.35 -6.17 -0.76
CA PRO A 167 -2.95 -5.96 -1.08
C PRO A 167 -2.14 -7.19 -0.68
N ASN A 168 -2.00 -8.09 -1.66
CA ASN A 168 -0.87 -9.02 -1.89
C ASN A 168 -1.30 -10.49 -2.03
N TYR A 169 -1.90 -10.83 -3.16
CA TYR A 169 -1.68 -12.14 -3.75
C TYR A 169 -0.21 -12.23 -4.21
N ILE A 170 0.58 -13.07 -3.55
CA ILE A 170 1.93 -13.48 -3.98
C ILE A 170 1.79 -14.95 -4.40
N PRO A 171 1.84 -15.31 -5.70
CA PRO A 171 1.94 -16.70 -6.09
C PRO A 171 3.36 -17.23 -5.81
N GLU A 172 3.44 -18.51 -5.42
CA GLU A 172 4.68 -19.28 -5.19
C GLU A 172 5.63 -19.27 -6.40
#